data_AF-A0A0M9VJF0-F1
#
_entry.id   AF-A0A0M9VJF0-F1
#
_cell.length_a   1.000
_cell.length_b   1.000
_cell.length_c   1.000
_cell.angle_alpha   90.00
_cell.angle_beta   90.00
_cell.angle_gamma   90.00
#
_symmetry.space_group_name_H-M   'P 1'
#
loop_
_entity.id
_entity.type
_entity.pdbx_description
1 polymer ?
#
loop_
_entity_poly.entity_id
_entity_poly.type
_entity_poly.pdbx_seq_one_letter_code
_entity_poly.pdbx_strand_id
1 'polypeptide(L)'
;MESNNYSIIEIDASELEETYYYSTYSALPFNRGTVLKRLSIIPQSLFEEKVKNLHNIVNISGNTNPDKNITIQDFAFDILTHTDIIGKWKYLDDDSFTDMSPRFNTRERFRDVHFWEISADEFANELESVFQLGSCYGPNYDCKEIKTITNDFKEKLLSHSPYKIFETKTPWGKFFIGWFVCFVIIRNDDLIIFAADDYD
;
A
#
# COMPACT_ATOMS: atom_id res chain seq x y z
N MET A 1 -20.58 -1.97 17.50
CA MET A 1 -19.21 -1.57 17.11
C MET A 1 -18.41 -1.57 18.38
N GLU A 2 -17.53 -2.54 18.58
CA GLU A 2 -16.53 -2.45 19.65
C GLU A 2 -15.66 -1.23 19.34
N SER A 3 -15.55 -0.29 20.28
CA SER A 3 -14.67 0.85 20.13
C SER A 3 -13.23 0.32 20.13
N ASN A 4 -12.62 0.29 18.96
CA ASN A 4 -11.20 0.05 18.82
C ASN A 4 -10.48 1.13 19.65
N ASN A 5 -9.98 0.76 20.85
CA ASN A 5 -9.28 1.65 21.78
C ASN A 5 -7.85 1.91 21.31
N TYR A 6 -7.69 2.35 20.06
CA TYR A 6 -6.40 2.75 19.53
C TYR A 6 -6.55 4.03 18.69
N SER A 7 -5.47 4.79 18.62
CA SER A 7 -5.34 5.92 17.70
C SER A 7 -4.37 5.55 16.60
N ILE A 8 -4.56 6.12 15.41
CA ILE A 8 -3.59 6.02 14.32
C ILE A 8 -2.94 7.38 14.13
N ILE A 9 -1.61 7.41 14.17
CA ILE A 9 -0.82 8.60 13.89
C ILE A 9 -0.07 8.43 12.57
N GLU A 10 0.08 9.53 11.85
CA GLU A 10 0.98 9.61 10.70
C GLU A 10 2.40 9.91 11.23
N ILE A 11 3.36 9.12 10.79
CA ILE A 11 4.79 9.31 11.07
C ILE A 11 5.41 9.93 9.82
N ASP A 12 6.48 10.69 10.03
CA ASP A 12 7.26 11.27 8.95
C ASP A 12 7.70 10.22 7.90
N ALA A 13 7.34 10.49 6.65
CA ALA A 13 7.69 9.72 5.47
C ALA A 13 8.58 10.52 4.49
N SER A 14 9.08 11.70 4.88
CA SER A 14 9.85 12.60 4.01
C SER A 14 11.05 11.88 3.36
N GLU A 15 11.72 10.99 4.10
CA GLU A 15 12.86 10.21 3.59
C GLU A 15 12.54 9.30 2.39
N LEU A 16 11.26 8.91 2.27
CA LEU A 16 10.68 8.11 1.17
C LEU A 16 10.15 9.02 0.06
N GLU A 17 9.49 10.13 0.43
CA GLU A 17 8.96 11.11 -0.53
C GLU A 17 10.07 11.81 -1.32
N GLU A 18 11.21 12.09 -0.68
CA GLU A 18 12.39 12.70 -1.30
C GLU A 18 13.21 11.73 -2.17
N THR A 19 12.81 10.46 -2.26
CA THR A 19 13.50 9.52 -3.14
C THR A 19 13.33 9.92 -4.60
N TYR A 20 14.36 9.65 -5.40
CA TYR A 20 14.28 9.89 -6.84
C TYR A 20 13.13 9.12 -7.48
N TYR A 21 12.87 7.88 -7.04
CA TYR A 21 11.70 7.12 -7.48
C TYR A 21 10.39 7.86 -7.21
N TYR A 22 10.10 8.22 -5.95
CA TYR A 22 8.80 8.78 -5.59
C TYR A 22 8.58 10.17 -6.21
N SER A 23 9.59 11.04 -6.11
CA SER A 23 9.54 12.39 -6.68
C SER A 23 9.37 12.36 -8.20
N THR A 24 10.08 11.45 -8.89
CA THR A 24 9.97 11.31 -10.35
C THR A 24 8.63 10.71 -10.74
N TYR A 25 8.23 9.59 -10.12
CA TYR A 25 6.97 8.91 -10.41
C TYR A 25 5.77 9.83 -10.20
N SER A 26 5.77 10.62 -9.11
CA SER A 26 4.71 11.58 -8.79
C SER A 26 4.59 12.73 -9.80
N ALA A 27 5.63 12.98 -10.60
CA ALA A 27 5.64 14.00 -11.66
C ALA A 27 5.32 13.44 -13.05
N LEU A 28 5.14 12.12 -13.19
CA LEU A 28 4.88 11.49 -14.48
C LEU A 28 3.48 11.86 -15.01
N PRO A 29 3.33 12.09 -16.32
CA PRO A 29 2.07 12.55 -16.91
C PRO A 29 0.98 11.47 -16.88
N PHE A 30 1.35 10.19 -16.79
CA PHE A 30 0.43 9.06 -16.73
C PHE A 30 0.35 8.49 -15.32
N ASN A 31 0.34 9.37 -14.31
CA ASN A 31 0.09 9.06 -12.92
C ASN A 31 -1.05 9.97 -12.43
N ARG A 32 -2.25 9.39 -12.25
CA ARG A 32 -3.42 10.09 -11.70
C ARG A 32 -3.40 10.20 -10.18
N GLY A 33 -2.42 9.56 -9.54
CA GLY A 33 -2.01 9.93 -8.22
C GLY A 33 -1.30 8.87 -7.43
N THR A 34 -0.54 9.35 -6.46
CA THR A 34 0.21 8.54 -5.50
C THR A 34 -0.23 8.86 -4.10
N VAL A 35 -0.33 7.82 -3.30
CA VAL A 35 -0.47 7.89 -1.85
C VAL A 35 0.75 7.20 -1.27
N LEU A 36 1.48 7.91 -0.43
CA LEU A 36 2.50 7.35 0.43
C LEU A 36 2.21 7.80 1.85
N LYS A 37 1.92 6.85 2.74
CA LYS A 37 1.64 7.13 4.15
C LYS A 37 2.39 6.14 5.02
N ARG A 38 3.08 6.65 6.04
CA ARG A 38 3.69 5.86 7.11
C ARG A 38 2.88 6.08 8.38
N LEU A 39 2.34 5.01 8.95
CA LEU A 39 1.40 5.09 10.07
C LEU A 39 1.88 4.23 11.25
N SER A 40 1.60 4.68 12.48
CA SER A 40 1.74 3.88 13.70
C SER A 40 0.42 3.87 14.48
N ILE A 41 0.23 2.82 15.29
CA ILE A 41 -0.94 2.64 16.14
C ILE A 41 -0.55 2.84 17.60
N ILE A 42 -1.32 3.65 18.32
CA ILE A 42 -1.14 3.95 19.74
C ILE A 42 -2.26 3.30 20.57
N PRO A 43 -1.94 2.58 21.66
CA PRO A 43 -0.59 2.25 22.13
C PRO A 43 0.12 1.23 21.23
N GLN A 44 1.45 1.38 21.11
CA GLN A 44 2.31 0.55 20.25
C GLN A 44 2.16 -0.96 20.52
N SER A 45 1.87 -1.35 21.77
CA SER A 45 1.63 -2.76 22.12
C SER A 45 0.47 -3.40 21.34
N LEU A 46 -0.55 -2.62 20.96
CA LEU A 46 -1.65 -3.12 20.12
C LEU A 46 -1.20 -3.31 18.66
N PHE A 47 -0.30 -2.47 18.17
CA PHE A 47 0.32 -2.65 16.86
C PHE A 47 1.10 -3.96 16.83
N GLU A 48 2.01 -4.12 17.80
CA GLU A 48 2.86 -5.31 17.92
C GLU A 48 2.04 -6.60 18.00
N GLU A 49 0.91 -6.59 18.73
CA GLU A 49 0.00 -7.72 18.80
C GLU A 49 -0.62 -8.03 17.42
N LYS A 50 -1.15 -7.02 16.73
CA LYS A 50 -1.74 -7.17 15.39
C LYS A 50 -0.70 -7.67 14.38
N VAL A 51 0.50 -7.10 14.38
CA VAL A 51 1.61 -7.47 13.50
C VAL A 51 2.09 -8.90 13.79
N LYS A 52 2.26 -9.28 15.05
CA LYS A 52 2.62 -10.65 15.44
C LYS A 52 1.62 -11.68 14.92
N ASN A 53 0.32 -11.37 14.97
CA ASN A 53 -0.72 -12.26 14.45
C ASN A 53 -0.64 -12.40 12.92
N LEU A 54 -0.25 -11.35 12.20
CA LEU A 54 -0.02 -11.39 10.75
C LEU A 54 1.24 -12.17 10.37
N HIS A 55 2.31 -12.11 11.18
CA HIS A 55 3.54 -12.87 10.94
C HIS A 55 3.39 -14.38 11.20
N ASN A 56 2.47 -14.78 12.08
CA ASN A 56 2.22 -16.20 12.39
C ASN A 56 1.46 -16.96 11.29
N ILE A 57 1.03 -16.27 10.23
CA ILE A 57 0.35 -16.91 9.09
C ILE A 57 1.43 -17.61 8.26
N VAL A 58 1.51 -18.94 8.41
CA VAL A 58 2.47 -19.80 7.72
C VAL A 58 2.04 -19.96 6.26
N ASN A 59 2.87 -19.51 5.33
CA ASN A 59 2.77 -19.89 3.92
C ASN A 59 2.90 -21.41 3.81
N ILE A 60 1.79 -22.11 3.58
CA ILE A 60 1.82 -23.49 3.15
C ILE A 60 2.39 -23.48 1.74
N SER A 61 3.63 -23.96 1.64
CA SER A 61 4.43 -24.04 0.42
C SER A 61 3.66 -24.69 -0.74
N GLY A 62 3.68 -24.03 -1.90
CA GLY A 62 3.48 -24.69 -3.20
C GLY A 62 2.30 -24.16 -4.00
N ASN A 63 2.55 -23.13 -4.80
CA ASN A 63 1.86 -22.87 -6.07
C ASN A 63 0.32 -22.86 -6.09
N THR A 64 -0.30 -22.53 -4.97
CA THR A 64 -1.74 -22.25 -4.87
C THR A 64 -1.88 -20.77 -4.60
N ASN A 65 -2.78 -20.09 -5.33
CA ASN A 65 -3.27 -18.74 -5.00
C ASN A 65 -3.24 -18.56 -3.48
N PRO A 66 -2.46 -17.61 -2.94
CA PRO A 66 -2.37 -17.46 -1.49
C PRO A 66 -3.80 -17.28 -0.98
N ASP A 67 -4.22 -18.21 -0.12
CA ASP A 67 -5.57 -18.23 0.43
C ASP A 67 -5.90 -16.84 0.98
N LYS A 68 -7.13 -16.38 0.72
CA LYS A 68 -7.63 -15.08 1.18
C LYS A 68 -7.22 -14.84 2.63
N ASN A 69 -6.28 -13.92 2.86
CA ASN A 69 -5.84 -13.63 4.20
C ASN A 69 -6.82 -12.63 4.83
N ILE A 70 -7.88 -13.17 5.42
CA ILE A 70 -8.95 -12.38 6.05
C ILE A 70 -8.38 -11.45 7.11
N THR A 71 -7.32 -11.85 7.81
CA THR A 71 -6.70 -11.04 8.85
C THR A 71 -6.09 -9.75 8.29
N ILE A 72 -5.34 -9.82 7.19
CA ILE A 72 -4.79 -8.60 6.56
C ILE A 72 -5.90 -7.76 5.93
N GLN A 73 -6.92 -8.38 5.34
CA GLN A 73 -8.05 -7.67 4.74
C GLN A 73 -8.83 -6.87 5.79
N ASP A 74 -9.17 -7.52 6.91
CA ASP A 74 -9.84 -6.87 8.03
C ASP A 74 -8.95 -5.79 8.66
N PHE A 75 -7.65 -6.04 8.79
CA PHE A 75 -6.70 -5.05 9.29
C PHE A 75 -6.62 -3.83 8.37
N ALA A 76 -6.43 -4.02 7.07
CA ALA A 76 -6.41 -2.93 6.09
C ALA A 76 -7.73 -2.16 6.09
N PHE A 77 -8.88 -2.85 6.12
CA PHE A 77 -10.18 -2.19 6.25
C PHE A 77 -10.26 -1.31 7.50
N ASP A 78 -9.82 -1.83 8.65
CA ASP A 78 -9.85 -1.11 9.93
C ASP A 78 -8.93 0.12 9.93
N ILE A 79 -7.80 0.07 9.22
CA ILE A 79 -6.91 1.23 9.03
C ILE A 79 -7.56 2.26 8.12
N LEU A 80 -8.03 1.83 6.95
CA LEU A 80 -8.58 2.73 5.91
C LEU A 80 -9.87 3.41 6.36
N THR A 81 -10.66 2.77 7.22
CA THR A 81 -11.92 3.30 7.76
C THR A 81 -11.78 3.91 9.16
N HIS A 82 -10.55 4.02 9.69
CA HIS A 82 -10.34 4.63 11.00
C HIS A 82 -10.63 6.12 10.97
N THR A 83 -11.26 6.67 12.02
CA THR A 83 -11.62 8.10 12.08
C THR A 83 -10.41 9.03 12.01
N ASP A 84 -9.25 8.57 12.50
CA ASP A 84 -8.00 9.34 12.43
C ASP A 84 -7.40 9.39 11.01
N ILE A 85 -7.91 8.58 10.09
CA ILE A 85 -7.34 8.35 8.77
C ILE A 85 -8.32 8.74 7.65
N ILE A 86 -9.62 8.58 7.88
CA ILE A 86 -10.68 9.07 6.99
C ILE A 86 -10.40 10.53 6.64
N GLY A 87 -10.40 10.85 5.34
CA GLY A 87 -10.16 12.20 4.84
C GLY A 87 -8.68 12.59 4.69
N LYS A 88 -7.73 11.77 5.13
CA LYS A 88 -6.28 12.02 4.97
C LYS A 88 -5.70 11.44 3.69
N TRP A 89 -6.45 10.59 3.00
CA TRP A 89 -6.14 10.05 1.68
C TRP A 89 -6.49 11.08 0.60
N LYS A 90 -5.79 12.23 0.59
CA LYS A 90 -6.00 13.25 -0.44
C LYS A 90 -4.91 13.20 -1.48
N TYR A 91 -5.32 13.34 -2.73
CA TYR A 91 -4.45 13.52 -3.88
C TYR A 91 -4.78 14.86 -4.54
N LEU A 92 -3.79 15.74 -4.78
CA LEU A 92 -3.93 17.02 -5.51
C LEU A 92 -5.26 17.78 -5.27
N ASP A 93 -5.67 17.92 -4.00
CA ASP A 93 -6.93 18.57 -3.58
C ASP A 93 -8.25 17.91 -4.06
N ASP A 94 -8.22 16.68 -4.58
CA ASP A 94 -9.40 15.91 -4.95
C ASP A 94 -10.02 15.23 -3.71
N ASP A 95 -11.07 15.84 -3.18
CA ASP A 95 -11.86 15.32 -2.06
C ASP A 95 -12.58 13.99 -2.39
N SER A 96 -12.67 13.60 -3.66
CA SER A 96 -13.38 12.37 -4.07
C SER A 96 -12.59 11.08 -3.80
N PHE A 97 -11.33 11.18 -3.39
CA PHE A 97 -10.46 10.03 -3.10
C PHE A 97 -10.60 9.49 -1.66
N THR A 98 -11.40 10.15 -0.82
CA THR A 98 -11.56 9.76 0.59
C THR A 98 -12.68 8.76 0.82
N ASP A 99 -13.54 8.54 -0.18
CA ASP A 99 -14.75 7.76 -0.05
C ASP A 99 -14.55 6.34 -0.56
N MET A 100 -14.67 5.36 0.34
CA MET A 100 -14.65 3.95 -0.06
C MET A 100 -15.75 3.66 -1.07
N SER A 101 -15.39 2.98 -2.17
CA SER A 101 -16.34 2.47 -3.15
C SER A 101 -17.51 1.76 -2.45
N PRO A 102 -18.77 2.02 -2.84
CA PRO A 102 -19.94 1.33 -2.29
C PRO A 102 -19.87 -0.20 -2.40
N ARG A 103 -19.03 -0.71 -3.32
CA ARG A 103 -18.75 -2.13 -3.48
C ARG A 103 -17.96 -2.71 -2.32
N PHE A 104 -17.11 -1.93 -1.65
CA PHE A 104 -16.17 -2.39 -0.61
C PHE A 104 -16.34 -1.69 0.74
N ASN A 105 -17.44 -0.94 0.93
CA ASN A 105 -17.67 -0.08 2.10
C ASN A 105 -18.09 -0.80 3.40
N THR A 106 -18.11 -2.13 3.42
CA THR A 106 -18.30 -2.94 4.63
C THR A 106 -17.18 -3.95 4.73
N ARG A 107 -16.82 -4.36 5.95
CA ARG A 107 -15.75 -5.33 6.18
C ARG A 107 -15.95 -6.62 5.38
N GLU A 108 -17.18 -7.15 5.37
CA GLU A 108 -17.55 -8.36 4.63
C GLU A 108 -17.32 -8.22 3.13
N ARG A 109 -17.68 -7.06 2.57
CA ARG A 109 -17.48 -6.77 1.14
C ARG A 109 -16.03 -6.46 0.81
N PHE A 110 -15.30 -5.82 1.72
CA PHE A 110 -13.88 -5.50 1.55
C PHE A 110 -13.01 -6.76 1.45
N ARG A 111 -13.45 -7.89 2.00
CA ARG A 111 -12.78 -9.20 1.83
C ARG A 111 -12.78 -9.72 0.38
N ASP A 112 -13.55 -9.11 -0.52
CA ASP A 112 -13.44 -9.35 -1.96
C ASP A 112 -12.23 -8.63 -2.58
N VAL A 113 -11.62 -7.66 -1.88
CA VAL A 113 -10.31 -7.09 -2.25
C VAL A 113 -9.23 -8.09 -1.84
N HIS A 114 -8.64 -8.77 -2.81
CA HIS A 114 -7.62 -9.77 -2.52
C HIS A 114 -6.26 -9.11 -2.25
N PHE A 115 -5.76 -9.26 -1.02
CA PHE A 115 -4.40 -8.92 -0.62
C PHE A 115 -3.55 -10.19 -0.59
N TRP A 116 -2.46 -10.21 -1.34
CA TRP A 116 -1.53 -11.33 -1.41
C TRP A 116 -0.19 -10.93 -0.78
N GLU A 117 0.35 -11.80 0.08
CA GLU A 117 1.71 -11.61 0.56
C GLU A 117 2.68 -11.88 -0.59
N ILE A 118 3.58 -10.94 -0.86
CA ILE A 118 4.56 -11.03 -1.94
C ILE A 118 5.98 -10.91 -1.39
N SER A 119 6.93 -11.51 -2.10
CA SER A 119 8.35 -11.37 -1.80
C SER A 119 8.89 -9.97 -2.14
N ALA A 120 10.05 -9.63 -1.59
CA ALA A 120 10.72 -8.37 -1.92
C ALA A 120 11.11 -8.28 -3.41
N ASP A 121 11.39 -9.41 -4.07
CA ASP A 121 11.72 -9.45 -5.50
C ASP A 121 10.46 -9.25 -6.35
N GLU A 122 9.34 -9.88 -6.01
CA GLU A 122 8.05 -9.61 -6.65
C GLU A 122 7.65 -8.15 -6.46
N PHE A 123 7.79 -7.61 -5.25
CA PHE A 123 7.52 -6.21 -4.98
C PHE A 123 8.36 -5.25 -5.83
N ALA A 124 9.65 -5.56 -6.03
CA ALA A 124 10.51 -4.79 -6.93
C ALA A 124 9.97 -4.79 -8.37
N ASN A 125 9.60 -5.96 -8.88
CA ASN A 125 9.08 -6.11 -10.25
C ASN A 125 7.76 -5.36 -10.45
N GLU A 126 6.88 -5.36 -9.45
CA GLU A 126 5.61 -4.61 -9.50
C GLU A 126 5.87 -3.10 -9.46
N LEU A 127 6.78 -2.62 -8.62
CA LEU A 127 7.21 -1.21 -8.61
C LEU A 127 7.83 -0.78 -9.95
N GLU A 128 8.63 -1.63 -10.57
CA GLU A 128 9.20 -1.39 -11.91
C GLU A 128 8.08 -1.26 -12.95
N SER A 129 7.09 -2.15 -12.89
CA SER A 129 5.94 -2.17 -13.81
C SER A 129 5.07 -0.91 -13.66
N VAL A 130 4.78 -0.50 -12.42
CA VAL A 130 4.04 0.74 -12.12
C VAL A 130 4.78 1.95 -12.69
N PHE A 131 6.09 2.04 -12.48
CA PHE A 131 6.89 3.16 -12.98
C PHE A 131 6.93 3.19 -14.52
N GLN A 132 7.15 2.04 -15.15
CA GLN A 132 7.14 1.90 -16.61
C GLN A 132 5.82 2.38 -17.21
N LEU A 133 4.70 1.93 -16.65
CA LEU A 133 3.37 2.36 -17.07
C LEU A 133 3.17 3.86 -16.90
N GLY A 134 3.55 4.44 -15.76
CA GLY A 134 3.48 5.88 -15.53
C GLY A 134 4.33 6.69 -16.53
N SER A 135 5.43 6.11 -17.00
CA SER A 135 6.35 6.75 -17.95
C SER A 135 5.97 6.58 -19.43
N CYS A 136 4.89 5.85 -19.78
CA CYS A 136 4.61 5.45 -21.15
C CYS A 136 4.39 6.62 -22.15
N TYR A 137 3.95 7.78 -21.65
CA TYR A 137 3.83 9.04 -22.41
C TYR A 137 4.81 10.13 -21.93
N GLY A 138 5.75 9.78 -21.04
CA GLY A 138 6.67 10.69 -20.38
C GLY A 138 8.11 10.61 -20.91
N PRO A 139 9.10 11.01 -20.09
CA PRO A 139 10.51 10.84 -20.43
C PRO A 139 10.86 9.37 -20.69
N ASN A 140 11.74 9.14 -21.66
CA ASN A 140 12.25 7.80 -21.93
C ASN A 140 13.27 7.40 -20.87
N TYR A 141 12.83 6.68 -19.85
CA TYR A 141 13.71 5.99 -18.91
C TYR A 141 14.15 4.66 -19.52
N ASP A 142 15.45 4.36 -19.44
CA ASP A 142 15.91 3.04 -19.85
C ASP A 142 15.59 1.98 -18.78
N CYS A 143 15.43 0.71 -19.18
CA CYS A 143 15.05 -0.36 -18.24
C CYS A 143 16.06 -0.53 -17.08
N LYS A 144 17.34 -0.21 -17.30
CA LYS A 144 18.38 -0.34 -16.27
C LYS A 144 18.25 0.79 -15.24
N GLU A 145 17.95 2.00 -15.69
CA GLU A 145 17.67 3.16 -14.84
C GLU A 145 16.45 2.87 -13.96
N ILE A 146 15.32 2.44 -14.54
CA ILE A 146 14.10 2.10 -13.80
C ILE A 146 14.40 1.05 -12.72
N LYS A 147 15.15 0.01 -13.08
CA LYS A 147 15.55 -1.03 -12.13
C LYS A 147 16.41 -0.48 -11.00
N THR A 148 17.38 0.38 -11.29
CA THR A 148 18.24 0.99 -10.25
C THR A 148 17.41 1.85 -9.29
N ILE A 149 16.62 2.80 -9.81
CA ILE A 149 15.85 3.71 -8.97
C ILE A 149 14.77 2.97 -8.16
N THR A 150 14.22 1.89 -8.71
CA THR A 150 13.25 1.03 -8.02
C THR A 150 13.90 0.25 -6.89
N ASN A 151 15.10 -0.31 -7.11
CA ASN A 151 15.80 -1.03 -6.04
C ASN A 151 16.20 -0.10 -4.90
N ASP A 152 16.67 1.12 -5.19
CA ASP A 152 16.99 2.11 -4.17
C ASP A 152 15.75 2.48 -3.33
N PHE A 153 14.60 2.65 -3.97
CA PHE A 153 13.34 2.94 -3.29
C PHE A 153 12.85 1.77 -2.43
N LYS A 154 12.91 0.56 -2.98
CA LYS A 154 12.60 -0.69 -2.28
C LYS A 154 13.47 -0.85 -1.03
N GLU A 155 14.77 -0.65 -1.13
CA GLU A 155 15.69 -0.76 0.00
C GLU A 155 15.34 0.21 1.12
N LYS A 156 14.92 1.43 0.79
CA LYS A 156 14.45 2.40 1.79
C LYS A 156 13.13 1.98 2.44
N LEU A 157 12.15 1.53 1.66
CA LEU A 157 10.86 1.03 2.17
C LEU A 157 11.05 -0.17 3.12
N LEU A 158 11.94 -1.09 2.75
CA LEU A 158 12.18 -2.35 3.43
C LEU A 158 13.39 -2.31 4.38
N SER A 159 13.87 -1.11 4.72
CA SER A 159 15.06 -0.88 5.54
C SER A 159 15.00 -1.48 6.94
N HIS A 160 13.79 -1.74 7.45
CA HIS A 160 13.56 -2.30 8.79
C HIS A 160 13.02 -3.72 8.67
N SER A 161 13.73 -4.67 9.29
CA SER A 161 13.38 -6.09 9.32
C SER A 161 12.97 -6.49 10.75
N PRO A 162 12.05 -7.46 10.91
CA PRO A 162 11.24 -8.13 9.90
C PRO A 162 10.17 -7.22 9.27
N TYR A 163 9.79 -7.57 8.04
CA TYR A 163 8.69 -6.94 7.33
C TYR A 163 7.84 -8.00 6.60
N LYS A 164 6.61 -7.64 6.26
CA LYS A 164 5.75 -8.33 5.30
C LYS A 164 5.19 -7.33 4.29
N ILE A 165 5.05 -7.77 3.05
CA ILE A 165 4.54 -6.94 1.95
C ILE A 165 3.27 -7.60 1.45
N PHE A 166 2.19 -6.84 1.40
CA PHE A 166 0.92 -7.28 0.85
C PHE A 166 0.53 -6.40 -0.33
N GLU A 167 0.10 -7.00 -1.42
CA GLU A 167 -0.34 -6.30 -2.63
C GLU A 167 -1.81 -6.61 -2.93
N THR A 168 -2.56 -5.59 -3.36
CA THR A 168 -3.90 -5.79 -3.90
C THR A 168 -3.85 -6.32 -5.34
N LYS A 169 -4.33 -7.54 -5.58
CA LYS A 169 -4.40 -8.12 -6.94
C LYS A 169 -5.75 -7.97 -7.64
N THR A 170 -6.73 -7.40 -6.94
CA THR A 170 -8.04 -7.08 -7.53
C THR A 170 -8.10 -5.57 -7.75
N PRO A 171 -8.24 -5.09 -9.00
CA PRO A 171 -8.40 -3.67 -9.25
C PRO A 171 -9.65 -3.19 -8.51
N TRP A 172 -9.49 -2.12 -7.74
CA TRP A 172 -10.59 -1.46 -7.10
C TRP A 172 -11.38 -0.82 -8.24
N GLY A 173 -12.66 -1.19 -8.41
CA GLY A 173 -13.39 -0.94 -9.66
C GLY A 173 -13.35 0.51 -10.16
N LYS A 174 -13.84 0.75 -11.40
CA LYS A 174 -13.76 1.99 -12.19
C LYS A 174 -14.12 3.34 -11.53
N PHE A 175 -14.55 3.40 -10.27
CA PHE A 175 -14.92 4.65 -9.60
C PHE A 175 -14.62 4.63 -8.09
N PHE A 176 -13.84 5.64 -7.68
CA PHE A 176 -13.57 6.15 -6.33
C PHE A 176 -12.83 5.18 -5.39
N ILE A 177 -11.57 5.55 -5.14
CA ILE A 177 -10.42 4.74 -4.75
C ILE A 177 -10.08 3.66 -5.79
N GLY A 178 -9.79 4.09 -7.02
CA GLY A 178 -9.08 3.24 -7.99
C GLY A 178 -7.62 3.21 -7.59
N TRP A 179 -7.21 2.25 -6.76
CA TRP A 179 -5.79 1.95 -6.65
C TRP A 179 -5.52 0.87 -7.69
N PHE A 180 -4.76 1.22 -8.72
CA PHE A 180 -4.27 0.25 -9.68
C PHE A 180 -3.43 -0.80 -8.98
N VAL A 181 -2.53 -0.31 -8.12
CA VAL A 181 -1.69 -1.12 -7.27
C VAL A 181 -1.61 -0.46 -5.91
N CYS A 182 -1.91 -1.23 -4.86
CA CYS A 182 -1.70 -0.84 -3.47
C CYS A 182 -0.84 -1.87 -2.77
N PHE A 183 0.20 -1.38 -2.12
CA PHE A 183 1.07 -2.13 -1.26
C PHE A 183 0.89 -1.70 0.19
N VAL A 184 0.71 -2.69 1.07
CA VAL A 184 0.72 -2.53 2.52
C VAL A 184 1.97 -3.24 3.04
N ILE A 185 2.94 -2.46 3.48
CA ILE A 185 4.19 -2.94 4.05
C ILE A 185 4.05 -2.84 5.56
N ILE A 186 4.13 -3.98 6.24
CA ILE A 186 3.99 -4.06 7.69
C ILE A 186 5.35 -4.36 8.28
N ARG A 187 5.83 -3.46 9.14
CA ARG A 187 7.08 -3.57 9.88
C ARG A 187 6.75 -3.73 11.36
N ASN A 188 7.75 -3.91 12.20
CA ASN A 188 7.54 -4.13 13.64
C ASN A 188 6.91 -2.92 14.35
N ASP A 189 7.28 -1.73 13.91
CA ASP A 189 7.00 -0.47 14.60
C ASP A 189 6.00 0.42 13.86
N ASP A 190 5.85 0.23 12.55
CA ASP A 190 4.91 0.96 11.73
C ASP A 190 4.41 0.16 10.52
N LEU A 191 3.48 0.76 9.79
CA LEU A 191 3.03 0.29 8.50
C LEU A 191 3.21 1.40 7.45
N ILE A 192 3.54 1.01 6.22
CA ILE A 192 3.59 1.91 5.07
C ILE A 192 2.51 1.48 4.08
N ILE A 193 1.71 2.43 3.64
CA ILE A 193 0.80 2.28 2.51
C ILE A 193 1.39 3.07 1.35
N PHE A 194 1.72 2.36 0.28
CA PHE A 194 2.06 2.96 -1.01
C PHE A 194 1.00 2.52 -2.02
N ALA A 195 0.27 3.47 -2.58
CA ALA A 195 -0.71 3.20 -3.61
C ALA A 195 -0.52 4.15 -4.80
N ALA A 196 -0.77 3.61 -5.98
CA ALA A 196 -0.75 4.36 -7.23
C ALA A 196 -2.06 4.11 -7.98
N ASP A 197 -2.62 5.18 -8.53
CA ASP A 197 -3.74 5.13 -9.48
C ASP A 197 -3.22 4.95 -10.90
N ASP A 198 -3.93 4.19 -11.73
CA ASP A 198 -3.66 4.08 -13.16
C ASP A 198 -4.71 4.82 -13.98
N TYR A 199 -4.34 5.12 -15.22
CA TYR A 199 -5.24 5.67 -16.19
C TYR A 199 -6.06 4.52 -16.82
N ASP A 200 -7.38 4.60 -16.68
CA ASP A 200 -8.37 3.71 -17.34
C ASP A 200 -8.41 3.93 -18.87
#